data_AF-A0A0D0QA07-F1
#
_entry.id   AF-A0A0D0QA07-F1
#
_cell.length_a   1.000
_cell.length_b   1.000
_cell.length_c   1.000
_cell.angle_alpha   90.00
_cell.angle_beta   90.00
_cell.angle_gamma   90.00
#
_symmetry.space_group_name_H-M   'P 1'
#
loop_
_entity.id
_entity.type
_entity.pdbx_description
1 polymer ?
#
loop_
_entity_poly.entity_id
_entity_poly.type
_entity_poly.pdbx_seq_one_letter_code
_entity_poly.pdbx_strand_id
1 'polypeptide(L)'
;MAVNLRKGAFLMAALALVASCGGAPMSQPSSTAPAPAPVVQATPAQTAAFREWTAGFRPRALNAGISAATFDRAFANADYRPDVIDSQRNQPEFSRTLRQYLGNAVTDTRIAEGQRMLSQYAGLLSEIEARYNVDREVVVAIWGLESQYGARRGTIPTVDALATLAMAGSRSSFFAEQLVAALRILQNGDVTPERMTGSWAGAMGHTQFIPTSYQSLAADFRGDGRRDIWSDDPTDALASTARYLQNSGWQRGRPWGIEVRVPDGASTGGSASPDAWAARGIVAADGRSIPNYGSAEILRPDGASGPAFMIFRNAEAIRRYNNAAAYVVAVGYLSDRLKGGAPFQTVWPAGERALTEPERMEIQRRLASAGYYSDEIDGRLGPATLAAIRAWQQANGQTVTGDPSLALLRALGG
;
A
#
# COMPACT_ATOMS: atom_id res chain seq x y z
N MET A 1 21.49 17.92 -28.19
CA MET A 1 20.62 18.82 -27.39
C MET A 1 20.15 18.06 -26.16
N ALA A 2 20.66 18.43 -24.98
CA ALA A 2 20.36 17.76 -23.72
C ALA A 2 18.95 18.17 -23.25
N VAL A 3 18.04 17.20 -23.16
CA VAL A 3 16.70 17.42 -22.61
C VAL A 3 16.82 17.42 -21.09
N ASN A 4 16.63 18.60 -20.50
CA ASN A 4 16.49 18.80 -19.06
C ASN A 4 15.26 18.05 -18.54
N LEU A 5 15.46 16.89 -17.88
CA LEU A 5 14.42 16.28 -17.06
C LEU A 5 14.16 17.17 -15.84
N ARG A 6 13.08 17.95 -15.89
CA ARG A 6 12.56 18.67 -14.72
C ARG A 6 12.20 17.65 -13.63
N LYS A 7 12.79 17.84 -12.46
CA LYS A 7 12.49 17.13 -11.21
C LYS A 7 11.06 17.48 -10.76
N GLY A 8 10.07 16.73 -11.23
CA GLY A 8 8.73 16.69 -10.64
C GLY A 8 8.69 15.60 -9.57
N ALA A 9 8.91 15.97 -8.30
CA ALA A 9 8.58 15.09 -7.19
C ALA A 9 7.07 15.17 -6.95
N PHE A 10 6.30 14.30 -7.61
CA PHE A 10 4.88 14.14 -7.30
C PHE A 10 4.74 13.24 -6.08
N LEU A 11 4.11 13.78 -5.03
CA LEU A 11 3.80 13.07 -3.80
C LEU A 11 2.77 11.97 -4.11
N MET A 12 3.26 10.73 -4.22
CA MET A 12 2.44 9.51 -4.25
C MET A 12 2.17 9.10 -2.80
N ALA A 13 0.95 9.35 -2.34
CA ALA A 13 0.37 8.55 -1.27
C ALA A 13 -0.45 7.46 -1.96
N ALA A 14 0.14 6.28 -2.15
CA ALA A 14 -0.65 5.10 -2.49
C ALA A 14 -1.46 4.74 -1.23
N LEU A 15 -2.77 4.99 -1.26
CA LEU A 15 -3.66 4.49 -0.22
C LEU A 15 -3.91 3.00 -0.49
N ALA A 16 -3.20 2.14 0.23
CA ALA A 16 -3.49 0.71 0.27
C ALA A 16 -4.75 0.50 1.12
N LEU A 17 -5.93 0.53 0.48
CA LEU A 17 -7.20 0.20 1.13
C LEU A 17 -7.46 -1.30 1.07
N VAL A 18 -7.26 -1.95 2.21
CA VAL A 18 -7.47 -3.37 2.43
C VAL A 18 -8.96 -3.61 2.71
N ALA A 19 -9.78 -3.83 1.67
CA ALA A 19 -11.22 -4.15 1.79
C ALA A 19 -11.48 -5.67 1.92
N SER A 20 -12.03 -6.14 3.05
CA SER A 20 -12.03 -7.57 3.45
C SER A 20 -13.32 -8.32 3.12
N CYS A 21 -13.19 -9.43 2.38
CA CYS A 21 -14.18 -10.51 2.29
C CYS A 21 -13.42 -11.85 2.32
N GLY A 22 -13.84 -12.78 3.18
CA GLY A 22 -13.20 -14.08 3.40
C GLY A 22 -14.02 -15.28 2.90
N GLY A 23 -13.40 -16.47 2.90
CA GLY A 23 -14.11 -17.76 2.78
C GLY A 23 -13.19 -19.00 2.68
N ALA A 24 -13.44 -20.03 3.51
CA ALA A 24 -13.16 -21.47 3.32
C ALA A 24 -13.95 -22.31 4.39
N PRO A 25 -14.13 -23.68 4.30
CA PRO A 25 -15.45 -24.31 4.18
C PRO A 25 -15.85 -25.40 5.24
N MET A 26 -17.08 -25.96 5.04
CA MET A 26 -17.80 -27.13 5.64
C MET A 26 -18.71 -26.82 6.87
N SER A 27 -20.03 -27.12 6.94
CA SER A 27 -21.00 -27.93 6.17
C SER A 27 -22.40 -27.28 6.22
N GLN A 28 -23.23 -27.48 5.19
CA GLN A 28 -24.45 -26.69 4.88
C GLN A 28 -25.64 -26.82 5.85
N PRO A 29 -26.30 -25.69 6.15
CA PRO A 29 -27.72 -25.53 5.80
C PRO A 29 -27.92 -24.29 4.93
N SER A 30 -28.71 -24.44 3.86
CA SER A 30 -29.18 -23.45 2.88
C SER A 30 -28.65 -22.02 3.06
N SER A 31 -27.46 -21.76 2.53
CA SER A 31 -26.81 -20.46 2.59
C SER A 31 -27.35 -19.53 1.50
N THR A 32 -28.23 -18.60 1.85
CA THR A 32 -28.27 -17.31 1.14
C THR A 32 -26.93 -16.63 1.42
N ALA A 33 -26.09 -16.49 0.39
CA ALA A 33 -24.87 -15.68 0.47
C ALA A 33 -25.23 -14.30 1.07
N PRO A 34 -24.43 -13.74 1.98
CA PRO A 34 -24.63 -12.37 2.41
C PRO A 34 -24.53 -11.48 1.16
N ALA A 35 -25.57 -10.68 0.91
CA ALA A 35 -25.58 -9.75 -0.21
C ALA A 35 -24.35 -8.83 -0.10
N PRO A 36 -23.64 -8.55 -1.20
CA PRO A 36 -22.58 -7.54 -1.18
C PRO A 36 -23.15 -6.23 -0.63
N ALA A 37 -22.35 -5.53 0.19
CA ALA A 37 -22.73 -4.20 0.68
C ALA A 37 -23.21 -3.34 -0.51
N PRO A 38 -24.35 -2.65 -0.39
CA PRO A 38 -24.95 -1.97 -1.53
C PRO A 38 -23.95 -0.96 -2.09
N VAL A 39 -23.60 -1.15 -3.36
CA VAL A 39 -22.84 -0.16 -4.13
C VAL A 39 -23.63 1.14 -4.06
N VAL A 40 -23.06 2.19 -3.47
CA VAL A 40 -23.72 3.49 -3.37
C VAL A 40 -23.93 4.00 -4.80
N GLN A 41 -25.17 3.90 -5.28
CA GLN A 41 -25.53 4.29 -6.63
C GLN A 41 -25.59 5.80 -6.74
N ALA A 42 -25.17 6.33 -7.88
CA ALA A 42 -25.40 7.72 -8.20
C ALA A 42 -26.90 8.01 -8.29
N THR A 43 -27.30 9.18 -7.82
CA THR A 43 -28.65 9.70 -8.10
C THR A 43 -28.78 10.05 -9.58
N PRO A 44 -29.99 10.06 -10.16
CA PRO A 44 -30.20 10.45 -11.56
C PRO A 44 -29.60 11.83 -11.91
N ALA A 45 -29.64 12.77 -10.96
CA ALA A 45 -29.05 14.10 -11.12
C ALA A 45 -27.52 14.04 -11.20
N GLN A 46 -26.87 13.22 -10.36
CA GLN A 46 -25.42 13.02 -10.40
C GLN A 46 -24.99 12.34 -11.70
N THR A 47 -25.71 11.30 -12.15
CA THR A 47 -25.46 10.65 -13.44
C THR A 47 -25.61 11.63 -14.60
N ALA A 48 -26.65 12.48 -14.60
CA ALA A 48 -26.82 13.49 -15.65
C ALA A 48 -25.68 14.52 -15.67
N ALA A 49 -25.30 15.05 -14.50
CA ALA A 49 -24.17 15.99 -14.39
C ALA A 49 -22.84 15.36 -14.80
N PHE A 50 -22.63 14.08 -14.48
CA PHE A 50 -21.46 13.33 -14.92
C PHE A 50 -21.42 13.20 -16.44
N ARG A 51 -22.54 12.84 -17.08
CA ARG A 51 -22.62 12.76 -18.55
C ARG A 51 -22.32 14.11 -19.21
N GLU A 52 -22.87 15.21 -18.68
CA GLU A 52 -22.54 16.56 -19.17
C GLU A 52 -21.05 16.86 -19.04
N TRP A 53 -20.45 16.56 -17.89
CA TRP A 53 -19.02 16.73 -17.67
C TRP A 53 -18.18 15.88 -18.63
N THR A 54 -18.55 14.61 -18.87
CA THR A 54 -17.83 13.74 -19.82
C THR A 54 -17.88 14.28 -21.24
N ALA A 55 -19.02 14.83 -21.67
CA ALA A 55 -19.15 15.49 -22.97
C ALA A 55 -18.23 16.72 -23.08
N GLY A 56 -18.14 17.53 -22.02
CA GLY A 56 -17.21 18.65 -21.93
C GLY A 56 -15.74 18.24 -21.85
N PHE A 57 -15.44 17.08 -21.28
CA PHE A 57 -14.08 16.53 -21.19
C PHE A 57 -13.61 15.90 -22.51
N ARG A 58 -14.53 15.38 -23.35
CA ARG A 58 -14.20 14.67 -24.59
C ARG A 58 -13.25 15.44 -25.51
N PRO A 59 -13.44 16.73 -25.85
CA PRO A 59 -12.50 17.47 -26.69
C PRO A 59 -11.08 17.50 -26.12
N ARG A 60 -10.92 17.60 -24.79
CA ARG A 60 -9.60 17.55 -24.13
C ARG A 60 -8.93 16.19 -24.32
N ALA A 61 -9.68 15.10 -24.18
CA ALA A 61 -9.16 13.75 -24.41
C ALA A 61 -8.74 13.54 -25.87
N LEU A 62 -9.58 13.96 -26.83
CA LEU A 62 -9.28 13.86 -28.26
C LEU A 62 -8.04 14.67 -28.64
N ASN A 63 -7.92 15.92 -28.14
CA ASN A 63 -6.75 16.76 -28.34
C ASN A 63 -5.47 16.16 -27.71
N ALA A 64 -5.61 15.29 -26.71
CA ALA A 64 -4.50 14.56 -26.09
C ALA A 64 -4.13 13.26 -26.83
N GLY A 65 -4.73 13.01 -28.01
CA GLY A 65 -4.44 11.87 -28.89
C GLY A 65 -5.29 10.63 -28.63
N ILE A 66 -6.35 10.73 -27.82
CA ILE A 66 -7.31 9.63 -27.64
C ILE A 66 -8.25 9.59 -28.84
N SER A 67 -8.45 8.42 -29.44
CA SER A 67 -9.41 8.20 -30.51
C SER A 67 -10.84 8.27 -29.99
N ALA A 68 -11.76 8.76 -30.83
CA ALA A 68 -13.19 8.77 -30.53
C ALA A 68 -13.69 7.38 -30.11
N ALA A 69 -13.32 6.33 -30.85
CA ALA A 69 -13.72 4.97 -30.54
C ALA A 69 -13.23 4.49 -29.16
N THR A 70 -12.00 4.84 -28.75
CA THR A 70 -11.51 4.48 -27.41
C THR A 70 -12.25 5.24 -26.33
N PHE A 71 -12.48 6.54 -26.52
CA PHE A 71 -13.23 7.37 -25.58
C PHE A 71 -14.66 6.84 -25.41
N ASP A 72 -15.37 6.65 -26.52
CA ASP A 72 -16.76 6.22 -26.52
C ASP A 72 -16.90 4.82 -25.89
N ARG A 73 -15.96 3.90 -26.16
CA ARG A 73 -15.91 2.58 -25.51
C ARG A 73 -15.63 2.68 -24.00
N ALA A 74 -14.68 3.51 -23.59
CA ALA A 74 -14.32 3.67 -22.18
C ALA A 74 -15.45 4.29 -21.35
N PHE A 75 -16.24 5.19 -21.93
CA PHE A 75 -17.35 5.87 -21.26
C PHE A 75 -18.73 5.27 -21.52
N ALA A 76 -18.83 4.19 -22.30
CA ALA A 76 -20.11 3.58 -22.66
C ALA A 76 -20.98 3.20 -21.45
N ASN A 77 -20.33 2.70 -20.38
CA ASN A 77 -20.98 2.26 -19.13
C ASN A 77 -20.42 2.99 -17.89
N ALA A 78 -19.62 4.04 -18.08
CA ALA A 78 -19.04 4.78 -16.95
C ALA A 78 -20.13 5.63 -16.27
N ASP A 79 -20.12 5.65 -14.94
CA ASP A 79 -21.03 6.49 -14.15
C ASP A 79 -20.32 7.16 -12.98
N TYR A 80 -20.98 8.15 -12.39
CA TYR A 80 -20.53 8.84 -11.19
C TYR A 80 -20.45 7.88 -9.99
N ARG A 81 -19.40 8.04 -9.17
CA ARG A 81 -19.14 7.17 -8.01
C ARG A 81 -19.17 7.95 -6.69
N PRO A 82 -20.33 8.05 -6.01
CA PRO A 82 -20.41 8.75 -4.72
C PRO A 82 -19.45 8.19 -3.66
N ASP A 83 -19.29 6.87 -3.63
CA ASP A 83 -18.37 6.15 -2.74
C ASP A 83 -16.90 6.55 -2.93
N VAL A 84 -16.49 6.94 -4.14
CA VAL A 84 -15.15 7.46 -4.43
C VAL A 84 -14.93 8.82 -3.77
N ILE A 85 -15.94 9.69 -3.76
CA ILE A 85 -15.87 11.00 -3.10
C ILE A 85 -15.89 10.85 -1.58
N ASP A 86 -16.69 9.93 -1.05
CA ASP A 86 -16.72 9.64 0.38
C ASP A 86 -15.37 9.08 0.86
N SER A 87 -14.76 8.18 0.09
CA SER A 87 -13.42 7.66 0.35
C SER A 87 -12.35 8.76 0.33
N GLN A 88 -12.43 9.72 -0.60
CA GLN A 88 -11.52 10.86 -0.63
C GLN A 88 -11.63 11.71 0.64
N ARG A 89 -12.84 11.93 1.15
CA ARG A 89 -13.09 12.76 2.35
C ARG A 89 -12.65 12.08 3.64
N ASN A 90 -12.72 10.76 3.69
CA ASN A 90 -12.47 9.96 4.88
C ASN A 90 -11.12 9.23 4.80
N GLN A 91 -10.00 9.95 5.04
CA GLN A 91 -8.64 9.40 5.02
C GLN A 91 -8.02 9.25 6.43
N PRO A 92 -8.37 8.18 7.19
CA PRO A 92 -7.91 8.01 8.57
C PRO A 92 -6.41 7.65 8.72
N GLU A 93 -5.72 7.30 7.64
CA GLU A 93 -4.33 6.78 7.71
C GLU A 93 -3.29 7.80 8.17
N PHE A 94 -3.57 9.10 8.04
CA PHE A 94 -2.64 10.17 8.46
C PHE A 94 -2.47 10.32 9.98
N SER A 95 -3.14 9.52 10.80
CA SER A 95 -3.07 9.59 12.26
C SER A 95 -2.50 8.34 12.95
N ARG A 96 -2.00 7.34 12.20
CA ARG A 96 -1.49 6.09 12.78
C ARG A 96 -0.02 6.19 13.18
N THR A 97 0.33 5.63 14.33
CA THR A 97 1.73 5.39 14.72
C THR A 97 2.34 4.28 13.85
N LEU A 98 3.67 4.20 13.78
CA LEU A 98 4.36 3.11 13.06
C LEU A 98 3.92 1.74 13.58
N ARG A 99 3.79 1.60 14.91
CA ARG A 99 3.31 0.36 15.54
C ARG A 99 1.95 -0.07 14.97
N GLN A 100 0.98 0.84 14.95
CA GLN A 100 -0.38 0.55 14.46
C GLN A 100 -0.36 0.18 12.98
N TYR A 101 0.45 0.86 12.19
CA TYR A 101 0.61 0.57 10.77
C TYR A 101 1.21 -0.83 10.55
N LEU A 102 2.34 -1.15 11.21
CA LEU A 102 3.00 -2.44 11.07
C LEU A 102 2.16 -3.60 11.58
N GLY A 103 1.37 -3.41 12.65
CA GLY A 103 0.45 -4.43 13.16
C GLY A 103 -0.58 -4.92 12.14
N ASN A 104 -0.85 -4.12 11.11
CA ASN A 104 -1.73 -4.47 9.98
C ASN A 104 -0.95 -4.81 8.70
N ALA A 105 0.16 -4.11 8.44
CA ALA A 105 0.93 -4.22 7.22
C ALA A 105 1.90 -5.42 7.21
N VAL A 106 2.40 -5.86 8.37
CA VAL A 106 3.39 -6.94 8.49
C VAL A 106 2.93 -7.95 9.54
N THR A 107 1.91 -8.73 9.19
CA THR A 107 1.36 -9.81 10.03
C THR A 107 2.04 -11.14 9.75
N ASP A 108 1.96 -12.09 10.68
CA ASP A 108 2.51 -13.44 10.48
C ASP A 108 1.82 -14.15 9.31
N THR A 109 0.50 -13.99 9.18
CA THR A 109 -0.25 -14.44 7.99
C THR A 109 0.32 -13.87 6.68
N ARG A 110 0.64 -12.57 6.61
CA ARG A 110 1.20 -11.98 5.38
C ARG A 110 2.62 -12.47 5.11
N ILE A 111 3.44 -12.66 6.14
CA ILE A 111 4.79 -13.21 6.00
C ILE A 111 4.73 -14.64 5.45
N ALA A 112 3.88 -15.49 6.02
CA ALA A 112 3.70 -16.88 5.57
C ALA A 112 3.22 -16.94 4.12
N GLU A 113 2.26 -16.09 3.75
CA GLU A 113 1.78 -16.01 2.38
C GLU A 113 2.85 -15.49 1.41
N GLY A 114 3.64 -14.49 1.80
CA GLY A 114 4.76 -14.02 0.98
C GLY A 114 5.84 -15.08 0.78
N GLN A 115 6.14 -15.89 1.80
CA GLN A 115 7.06 -17.04 1.67
C GLN A 115 6.49 -18.10 0.72
N ARG A 116 5.18 -18.32 0.74
CA ARG A 116 4.48 -19.17 -0.25
C ARG A 116 4.60 -18.60 -1.66
N MET A 117 4.43 -17.28 -1.84
CA MET A 117 4.60 -16.60 -3.13
C MET A 117 6.04 -16.70 -3.66
N LEU A 118 7.04 -16.51 -2.80
CA LEU A 118 8.45 -16.70 -3.15
C LEU A 118 8.72 -18.12 -3.66
N SER A 119 8.12 -19.12 -3.01
CA SER A 119 8.27 -20.53 -3.39
C SER A 119 7.52 -20.87 -4.68
N GLN A 120 6.25 -20.44 -4.79
CA GLN A 120 5.39 -20.69 -5.94
C GLN A 120 5.95 -20.09 -7.22
N TYR A 121 6.49 -18.86 -7.15
CA TYR A 121 7.00 -18.13 -8.31
C TYR A 121 8.53 -18.09 -8.37
N ALA A 122 9.23 -19.03 -7.73
CA ALA A 122 10.70 -19.00 -7.60
C ALA A 122 11.44 -18.87 -8.94
N GLY A 123 11.00 -19.58 -9.98
CA GLY A 123 11.57 -19.51 -11.33
C GLY A 123 11.41 -18.13 -11.95
N LEU A 124 10.16 -17.66 -12.05
CA LEU A 124 9.80 -16.33 -12.56
C LEU A 124 10.54 -15.22 -11.81
N LEU A 125 10.53 -15.26 -10.48
CA LEU A 125 11.19 -14.27 -9.64
C LEU A 125 12.70 -14.27 -9.88
N SER A 126 13.33 -15.43 -10.09
CA SER A 126 14.76 -15.49 -10.42
C SER A 126 15.08 -14.82 -11.76
N GLU A 127 14.22 -14.98 -12.78
CA GLU A 127 14.37 -14.29 -14.06
C GLU A 127 14.20 -12.77 -13.92
N ILE A 128 13.19 -12.32 -13.17
CA ILE A 128 12.94 -10.90 -12.88
C ILE A 128 14.13 -10.30 -12.14
N GLU A 129 14.61 -10.99 -11.10
CA GLU A 129 15.72 -10.58 -10.27
C GLU A 129 17.01 -10.42 -11.09
N ALA A 130 17.26 -11.34 -12.03
CA ALA A 130 18.39 -11.28 -12.95
C ALA A 130 18.24 -10.14 -13.97
N ARG A 131 17.04 -9.93 -14.53
CA ARG A 131 16.79 -8.88 -15.53
C ARG A 131 16.88 -7.48 -14.94
N TYR A 132 16.29 -7.27 -13.77
CA TYR A 132 16.16 -5.93 -13.19
C TYR A 132 17.19 -5.60 -12.11
N ASN A 133 17.95 -6.60 -11.63
CA ASN A 133 18.90 -6.43 -10.54
C ASN A 133 18.24 -5.84 -9.28
N VAL A 134 17.10 -6.43 -8.89
CA VAL A 134 16.31 -6.07 -7.70
C VAL A 134 16.01 -7.35 -6.95
N ASP A 135 16.27 -7.40 -5.64
CA ASP A 135 16.06 -8.59 -4.82
C ASP A 135 14.59 -9.04 -4.85
N ARG A 136 14.35 -10.34 -5.03
CA ARG A 136 12.99 -10.89 -5.18
C ARG A 136 12.09 -10.61 -3.97
N GLU A 137 12.66 -10.57 -2.77
CA GLU A 137 11.88 -10.41 -1.54
C GLU A 137 11.30 -9.00 -1.41
N VAL A 138 11.98 -7.95 -1.92
CA VAL A 138 11.38 -6.60 -1.91
C VAL A 138 10.26 -6.49 -2.94
N VAL A 139 10.36 -7.16 -4.08
CA VAL A 139 9.29 -7.22 -5.09
C VAL A 139 8.06 -7.90 -4.50
N VAL A 140 8.24 -9.05 -3.83
CA VAL A 140 7.15 -9.77 -3.16
C VAL A 140 6.61 -8.99 -1.96
N ALA A 141 7.46 -8.31 -1.19
CA ALA A 141 7.00 -7.47 -0.07
C ALA A 141 6.09 -6.34 -0.54
N ILE A 142 6.47 -5.60 -1.59
CA ILE A 142 5.60 -4.58 -2.20
C ILE A 142 4.31 -5.22 -2.69
N TRP A 143 4.38 -6.35 -3.40
CA TRP A 143 3.19 -7.03 -3.89
C TRP A 143 2.20 -7.43 -2.77
N GLY A 144 2.73 -7.86 -1.63
CA GLY A 144 1.94 -8.18 -0.43
C GLY A 144 1.28 -6.98 0.23
N LEU A 145 1.94 -5.82 0.21
CA LEU A 145 1.40 -4.56 0.77
C LEU A 145 0.40 -3.91 -0.16
N GLU A 146 0.66 -3.90 -1.47
CA GLU A 146 -0.17 -3.19 -2.45
C GLU A 146 -1.49 -3.91 -2.74
N SER A 147 -1.46 -5.23 -2.87
CA SER A 147 -2.65 -5.97 -3.33
C SER A 147 -2.88 -7.30 -2.63
N GLN A 148 -2.24 -7.54 -1.49
CA GLN A 148 -2.29 -8.83 -0.81
C GLN A 148 -1.99 -9.97 -1.78
N TYR A 149 -0.87 -9.84 -2.51
CA TYR A 149 -0.44 -10.82 -3.50
C TYR A 149 -1.47 -11.05 -4.63
N GLY A 150 -2.19 -9.99 -5.04
CA GLY A 150 -3.21 -10.04 -6.09
C GLY A 150 -4.62 -10.39 -5.60
N ALA A 151 -4.80 -10.79 -4.34
CA ALA A 151 -6.13 -11.07 -3.80
C ALA A 151 -7.00 -9.80 -3.71
N ARG A 152 -6.38 -8.61 -3.61
CA ARG A 152 -7.06 -7.31 -3.50
C ARG A 152 -6.48 -6.29 -4.49
N ARG A 153 -6.84 -6.43 -5.76
CA ARG A 153 -6.44 -5.51 -6.85
C ARG A 153 -7.28 -4.24 -6.94
N GLY A 154 -8.36 -4.19 -6.16
CA GLY A 154 -9.43 -3.21 -6.31
C GLY A 154 -10.41 -3.63 -7.40
N THR A 155 -11.67 -3.33 -7.15
CA THR A 155 -12.83 -3.72 -7.99
C THR A 155 -13.50 -2.52 -8.63
N ILE A 156 -13.03 -1.30 -8.35
CA ILE A 156 -13.62 -0.08 -8.89
C ILE A 156 -13.12 0.10 -10.32
N PRO A 157 -14.00 0.29 -11.32
CA PRO A 157 -13.59 0.65 -12.67
C PRO A 157 -12.73 1.93 -12.64
N THR A 158 -11.53 1.86 -13.20
CA THR A 158 -10.54 2.94 -13.09
C THR A 158 -11.01 4.21 -13.79
N VAL A 159 -11.73 4.07 -14.90
CA VAL A 159 -12.30 5.20 -15.65
C VAL A 159 -13.31 5.95 -14.78
N ASP A 160 -14.26 5.25 -14.15
CA ASP A 160 -15.28 5.82 -13.27
C ASP A 160 -14.65 6.57 -12.10
N ALA A 161 -13.67 5.95 -11.43
CA ALA A 161 -12.96 6.55 -10.30
C ALA A 161 -12.26 7.86 -10.70
N LEU A 162 -11.46 7.81 -11.76
CA LEU A 162 -10.67 8.95 -12.21
C LEU A 162 -11.55 10.06 -12.79
N ALA A 163 -12.61 9.73 -13.52
CA ALA A 163 -13.57 10.70 -14.04
C ALA A 163 -14.36 11.37 -12.92
N THR A 164 -14.82 10.60 -11.93
CA THR A 164 -15.50 11.14 -10.74
C THR A 164 -14.58 12.11 -9.99
N LEU A 165 -13.32 11.74 -9.77
CA LEU A 165 -12.35 12.58 -9.07
C LEU A 165 -11.90 13.80 -9.90
N ALA A 166 -11.84 13.67 -11.22
CA ALA A 166 -11.57 14.78 -12.12
C ALA A 166 -12.74 15.79 -12.16
N MET A 167 -13.97 15.30 -12.04
CA MET A 167 -15.18 16.13 -11.99
C MET A 167 -15.36 16.82 -10.64
N ALA A 168 -15.29 16.06 -9.54
CA ALA A 168 -15.78 16.51 -8.23
C ALA A 168 -14.77 16.36 -7.07
N GLY A 169 -13.57 15.84 -7.35
CA GLY A 169 -12.53 15.65 -6.33
C GLY A 169 -11.70 16.91 -6.06
N SER A 170 -11.01 16.95 -4.93
CA SER A 170 -10.16 18.08 -4.51
C SER A 170 -8.92 18.34 -5.38
N ARG A 171 -8.52 17.37 -6.21
CA ARG A 171 -7.33 17.45 -7.10
C ARG A 171 -7.71 17.23 -8.57
N SER A 172 -8.79 17.87 -9.03
CA SER A 172 -9.39 17.68 -10.36
C SER A 172 -8.37 17.63 -11.51
N SER A 173 -7.43 18.57 -11.58
CA SER A 173 -6.44 18.62 -12.66
C SER A 173 -5.50 17.41 -12.69
N PHE A 174 -5.09 16.92 -11.51
CA PHE A 174 -4.26 15.72 -11.39
C PHE A 174 -5.02 14.48 -11.86
N PHE A 175 -6.27 14.30 -11.42
CA PHE A 175 -7.07 13.15 -11.82
C PHE A 175 -7.48 13.20 -13.30
N ALA A 176 -7.68 14.40 -13.87
CA ALA A 176 -7.89 14.56 -15.31
C ALA A 176 -6.66 14.12 -16.12
N GLU A 177 -5.44 14.36 -15.63
CA GLU A 177 -4.21 13.85 -16.24
C GLU A 177 -4.13 12.33 -16.16
N GLN A 178 -4.41 11.76 -14.99
CA GLN A 178 -4.45 10.31 -14.80
C GLN A 178 -5.53 9.65 -15.68
N LEU A 179 -6.68 10.29 -15.86
CA LEU A 179 -7.76 9.80 -16.73
C LEU A 179 -7.32 9.76 -18.19
N VAL A 180 -6.67 10.82 -18.71
CA VAL A 180 -6.09 10.79 -20.06
C VAL A 180 -5.07 9.66 -20.17
N ALA A 181 -4.24 9.47 -19.14
CA ALA A 181 -3.27 8.38 -19.13
C ALA A 181 -3.96 7.00 -19.12
N ALA A 182 -5.05 6.82 -18.40
CA ALA A 182 -5.83 5.59 -18.41
C ALA A 182 -6.44 5.30 -19.79
N LEU A 183 -6.98 6.32 -20.46
CA LEU A 183 -7.52 6.18 -21.82
C LEU A 183 -6.45 5.78 -22.83
N ARG A 184 -5.20 6.24 -22.68
CA ARG A 184 -4.08 5.78 -23.53
C ARG A 184 -3.75 4.30 -23.31
N ILE A 185 -3.84 3.81 -22.08
CA ILE A 185 -3.65 2.38 -21.76
C ILE A 185 -4.71 1.55 -22.50
N LEU A 186 -5.97 1.97 -22.43
CA LEU A 186 -7.07 1.34 -23.17
C LEU A 186 -6.89 1.42 -24.69
N GLN A 187 -6.35 2.53 -25.19
CA GLN A 187 -6.06 2.70 -26.62
C GLN A 187 -4.96 1.77 -27.11
N ASN A 188 -3.95 1.54 -26.27
CA ASN A 188 -2.85 0.63 -26.58
C ASN A 188 -3.29 -0.84 -26.59
N GLY A 189 -4.46 -1.16 -26.02
CA GLY A 189 -4.97 -2.52 -25.95
C GLY A 189 -4.34 -3.38 -24.84
N ASP A 190 -3.69 -2.74 -23.87
CA ASP A 190 -3.08 -3.38 -22.71
C ASP A 190 -4.14 -4.11 -21.84
N VAL A 191 -5.35 -3.53 -21.75
CA VAL A 191 -6.50 -4.06 -21.00
C VAL A 191 -7.81 -3.53 -21.59
N THR A 192 -8.94 -4.22 -21.37
CA THR A 192 -10.27 -3.72 -21.75
C THR A 192 -10.83 -2.80 -20.65
N PRO A 193 -11.78 -1.89 -20.94
CA PRO A 193 -12.37 -1.01 -19.93
C PRO A 193 -12.95 -1.78 -18.73
N GLU A 194 -13.60 -2.92 -18.98
CA GLU A 194 -14.25 -3.75 -17.97
C GLU A 194 -13.25 -4.42 -17.02
N ARG A 195 -12.05 -4.71 -17.53
CA ARG A 195 -10.96 -5.32 -16.74
C ARG A 195 -10.02 -4.30 -16.11
N MET A 196 -10.11 -3.02 -16.48
CA MET A 196 -9.26 -1.96 -15.95
C MET A 196 -9.76 -1.51 -14.57
N THR A 197 -9.53 -2.32 -13.55
CA THR A 197 -9.96 -2.04 -12.18
C THR A 197 -8.83 -1.54 -11.29
N GLY A 198 -9.21 -0.92 -10.18
CA GLY A 198 -8.29 -0.38 -9.19
C GLY A 198 -8.96 0.07 -7.91
N SER A 199 -8.21 0.83 -7.12
CA SER A 199 -8.69 1.52 -5.93
C SER A 199 -9.53 2.76 -6.28
N TRP A 200 -10.20 3.35 -5.29
CA TRP A 200 -10.99 4.56 -5.46
C TRP A 200 -10.17 5.73 -6.01
N ALA A 201 -8.85 5.75 -5.77
CA ALA A 201 -7.94 6.80 -6.22
C ALA A 201 -7.34 6.53 -7.61
N GLY A 202 -7.74 5.44 -8.27
CA GLY A 202 -7.23 5.04 -9.59
C GLY A 202 -5.88 4.35 -9.56
N ALA A 203 -5.48 3.78 -8.42
CA ALA A 203 -4.32 2.89 -8.35
C ALA A 203 -4.73 1.48 -8.85
N MET A 204 -4.00 0.92 -9.80
CA MET A 204 -4.50 -0.16 -10.66
C MET A 204 -3.87 -1.52 -10.34
N GLY A 205 -4.68 -2.58 -10.41
CA GLY A 205 -4.20 -3.96 -10.51
C GLY A 205 -3.34 -4.44 -9.32
N HIS A 206 -2.44 -5.38 -9.58
CA HIS A 206 -1.52 -5.95 -8.60
C HIS A 206 -0.55 -4.91 -8.02
N THR A 207 -0.08 -3.98 -8.85
CA THR A 207 1.00 -3.04 -8.49
C THR A 207 0.50 -1.77 -7.80
N GLN A 208 -0.81 -1.50 -7.90
CA GLN A 208 -1.40 -0.23 -7.48
C GLN A 208 -0.71 0.99 -8.14
N PHE A 209 -0.23 0.82 -9.37
CA PHE A 209 0.28 1.96 -10.14
C PHE A 209 -0.86 2.90 -10.51
N ILE A 210 -0.64 4.20 -10.37
CA ILE A 210 -1.44 5.19 -11.08
C ILE A 210 -1.15 5.11 -12.59
N PRO A 211 -2.08 5.54 -13.46
CA PRO A 211 -1.93 5.44 -14.91
C PRO A 211 -0.61 6.01 -15.48
N THR A 212 -0.12 7.15 -14.99
CA THR A 212 1.15 7.71 -15.48
C THR A 212 2.37 6.88 -15.07
N SER A 213 2.37 6.30 -13.87
CA SER A 213 3.41 5.34 -13.44
C SER A 213 3.36 4.08 -14.30
N TYR A 214 2.16 3.56 -14.58
CA TYR A 214 2.00 2.43 -15.49
C TYR A 214 2.59 2.70 -16.88
N GLN A 215 2.26 3.84 -17.50
CA GLN A 215 2.77 4.15 -18.83
C GLN A 215 4.30 4.16 -18.90
N SER A 216 4.94 4.68 -17.86
CA SER A 216 6.39 4.83 -17.80
C SER A 216 7.13 3.56 -17.39
N LEU A 217 6.53 2.74 -16.52
CA LEU A 217 7.26 1.69 -15.79
C LEU A 217 6.67 0.29 -15.95
N ALA A 218 5.44 0.14 -16.46
CA ALA A 218 4.89 -1.19 -16.70
C ALA A 218 5.73 -1.96 -17.72
N ALA A 219 5.96 -3.23 -17.44
CA ALA A 219 6.75 -4.15 -18.26
C ALA A 219 5.84 -5.20 -18.88
N ASP A 220 6.06 -5.47 -20.17
CA ASP A 220 5.59 -6.68 -20.86
C ASP A 220 6.75 -7.66 -20.72
N PHE A 221 6.68 -8.54 -19.73
CA PHE A 221 7.84 -9.34 -19.35
C PHE A 221 8.08 -10.50 -20.30
N ARG A 222 7.01 -11.02 -20.90
CA ARG A 222 7.00 -12.19 -21.80
C ARG A 222 6.99 -11.80 -23.28
N GLY A 223 6.73 -10.54 -23.61
CA GLY A 223 6.70 -10.04 -24.98
C GLY A 223 5.42 -10.39 -25.73
N ASP A 224 4.29 -10.55 -25.03
CA ASP A 224 3.00 -10.92 -25.64
C ASP A 224 2.23 -9.71 -26.21
N GLY A 225 2.80 -8.52 -26.07
CA GLY A 225 2.25 -7.26 -26.56
C GLY A 225 1.36 -6.54 -25.54
N ARG A 226 1.22 -7.05 -24.31
CA ARG A 226 0.45 -6.42 -23.23
C ARG A 226 1.30 -6.27 -21.98
N ARG A 227 0.96 -5.28 -21.17
CA ARG A 227 1.55 -5.08 -19.83
C ARG A 227 0.47 -5.33 -18.78
N ASP A 228 -0.01 -6.57 -18.69
CA ASP A 228 -1.23 -6.90 -17.93
C ASP A 228 -0.95 -7.01 -16.43
N ILE A 229 -1.15 -5.91 -15.70
CA ILE A 229 -1.02 -5.89 -14.23
C ILE A 229 -2.31 -6.27 -13.50
N TRP A 230 -3.35 -6.76 -14.18
CA TRP A 230 -4.68 -7.02 -13.61
C TRP A 230 -5.04 -8.50 -13.54
N SER A 231 -4.53 -9.31 -14.47
CA SER A 231 -4.85 -10.74 -14.56
C SER A 231 -4.44 -11.54 -13.32
N ASP A 232 -4.87 -12.80 -13.22
CA ASP A 232 -4.40 -13.70 -12.16
C ASP A 232 -2.94 -14.12 -12.31
N ASP A 233 -2.37 -14.03 -13.52
CA ASP A 233 -0.93 -14.17 -13.74
C ASP A 233 -0.22 -12.89 -13.27
N PRO A 234 0.63 -12.95 -12.22
CA PRO A 234 1.30 -11.78 -11.68
C PRO A 234 2.57 -11.40 -12.45
N THR A 235 2.91 -12.08 -13.55
CA THR A 235 4.19 -11.94 -14.25
C THR A 235 4.54 -10.48 -14.58
N ASP A 236 3.66 -9.78 -15.29
CA ASP A 236 3.91 -8.39 -15.66
C ASP A 236 3.86 -7.45 -14.46
N ALA A 237 3.03 -7.75 -13.46
CA ALA A 237 3.00 -6.96 -12.23
C ALA A 237 4.32 -7.04 -11.45
N LEU A 238 4.86 -8.24 -11.25
CA LEU A 238 6.13 -8.44 -10.56
C LEU A 238 7.29 -7.81 -11.32
N ALA A 239 7.31 -7.98 -12.64
CA ALA A 239 8.31 -7.36 -13.51
C ALA A 239 8.22 -5.83 -13.50
N SER A 240 7.00 -5.28 -13.50
CA SER A 240 6.73 -3.85 -13.42
C SER A 240 7.19 -3.25 -12.09
N THR A 241 6.93 -3.93 -10.98
CA THR A 241 7.42 -3.54 -9.65
C THR A 241 8.95 -3.56 -9.59
N ALA A 242 9.59 -4.60 -10.13
CA ALA A 242 11.05 -4.67 -10.20
C ALA A 242 11.64 -3.55 -11.08
N ARG A 243 11.05 -3.29 -12.25
CA ARG A 243 11.43 -2.18 -13.13
C ARG A 243 11.28 -0.82 -12.45
N TYR A 244 10.22 -0.63 -11.66
CA TYR A 244 10.02 0.58 -10.86
C TYR A 244 11.17 0.79 -9.88
N LEU A 245 11.51 -0.24 -9.10
CA LEU A 245 12.58 -0.17 -8.10
C LEU A 245 13.95 0.05 -8.76
N GLN A 246 14.23 -0.63 -9.87
CA GLN A 246 15.44 -0.42 -10.66
C GLN A 246 15.56 1.05 -11.11
N ASN A 247 14.50 1.61 -11.72
CA ASN A 247 14.49 3.02 -12.16
C ASN A 247 14.56 4.00 -10.99
N SER A 248 14.13 3.58 -9.80
CA SER A 248 14.25 4.35 -8.56
C SER A 248 15.64 4.23 -7.90
N GLY A 249 16.54 3.44 -8.50
CA GLY A 249 17.94 3.32 -8.08
C GLY A 249 18.18 2.27 -7.00
N TRP A 250 17.38 1.20 -6.96
CA TRP A 250 17.64 0.04 -6.11
C TRP A 250 19.01 -0.57 -6.40
N GLN A 251 19.68 -1.03 -5.35
CA GLN A 251 20.98 -1.67 -5.36
C GLN A 251 20.84 -3.07 -4.77
N ARG A 252 20.85 -4.09 -5.63
CA ARG A 252 20.70 -5.50 -5.22
C ARG A 252 21.69 -5.88 -4.13
N GLY A 253 21.22 -6.66 -3.14
CA GLY A 253 22.04 -7.17 -2.04
C GLY A 253 22.43 -6.13 -0.99
N ARG A 254 22.02 -4.86 -1.12
CA ARG A 254 22.20 -3.83 -0.10
C ARG A 254 20.95 -3.68 0.78
N PRO A 255 21.10 -3.34 2.07
CA PRO A 255 19.95 -3.16 2.95
C PRO A 255 19.15 -1.91 2.54
N TRP A 256 17.84 -1.96 2.77
CA TRP A 256 17.01 -0.75 2.79
C TRP A 256 17.36 0.11 4.02
N GLY A 257 17.54 -0.55 5.17
CA GLY A 257 17.87 0.06 6.43
C GLY A 257 18.22 -1.00 7.49
N ILE A 258 18.74 -0.54 8.62
CA ILE A 258 19.13 -1.36 9.77
C ILE A 258 18.55 -0.72 11.03
N GLU A 259 17.95 -1.50 11.91
CA GLU A 259 17.49 -1.02 13.21
C GLU A 259 18.66 -0.57 14.08
N VAL A 260 18.58 0.62 14.68
CA VAL A 260 19.66 1.22 15.46
C VAL A 260 19.20 1.70 16.82
N ARG A 261 20.13 1.68 17.79
CA ARG A 261 19.98 2.41 19.05
C ARG A 261 20.51 3.83 18.87
N VAL A 262 19.71 4.80 19.30
CA VAL A 262 20.07 6.22 19.28
C VAL A 262 20.21 6.68 20.73
N PRO A 263 21.41 7.10 21.18
CA PRO A 263 21.60 7.63 22.52
C PRO A 263 20.76 8.89 22.76
N ASP A 264 20.38 9.13 24.02
CA ASP A 264 19.69 10.35 24.40
C ASP A 264 20.52 11.58 24.04
N GLY A 265 19.87 12.59 23.44
CA GLY A 265 20.52 13.82 22.98
C GLY A 265 21.37 13.69 21.71
N ALA A 266 21.51 12.49 21.10
CA ALA A 266 22.24 12.33 19.85
C ALA A 266 21.55 13.08 18.69
N SER A 267 22.31 13.90 17.96
CA SER A 267 21.82 14.56 16.75
C SER A 267 21.65 13.55 15.61
N THR A 268 20.46 13.53 15.02
CA THR A 268 20.04 12.57 13.98
C THR A 268 19.76 13.23 12.63
N GLY A 269 19.99 14.54 12.52
CA GLY A 269 19.75 15.30 11.29
C GLY A 269 20.82 15.08 10.22
N GLY A 270 20.39 15.09 8.96
CA GLY A 270 21.26 14.97 7.79
C GLY A 270 21.65 13.54 7.45
N SER A 271 22.67 13.38 6.61
CA SER A 271 23.18 12.09 6.17
C SER A 271 24.67 11.95 6.53
N ALA A 272 25.09 10.75 6.93
CA ALA A 272 26.49 10.43 7.23
C ALA A 272 26.79 8.95 6.94
N SER A 273 28.07 8.56 6.95
CA SER A 273 28.46 7.15 6.88
C SER A 273 28.13 6.41 8.17
N PRO A 274 28.01 5.07 8.16
CA PRO A 274 27.83 4.28 9.38
C PRO A 274 28.90 4.54 10.44
N ASP A 275 30.16 4.71 10.07
CA ASP A 275 31.25 5.02 11.01
C ASP A 275 31.08 6.40 11.67
N ALA A 276 30.63 7.40 10.90
CA ALA A 276 30.35 8.75 11.43
C ALA A 276 29.12 8.77 12.35
N TRP A 277 28.14 7.91 12.09
CA TRP A 277 27.01 7.68 13.00
C TRP A 277 27.45 6.94 14.27
N ALA A 278 28.30 5.93 14.15
CA ALA A 278 28.86 5.20 15.28
C ALA A 278 29.71 6.11 16.19
N ALA A 279 30.44 7.07 15.63
CA ALA A 279 31.16 8.10 16.39
C ALA A 279 30.22 9.01 17.22
N ARG A 280 28.93 9.06 16.89
CA ARG A 280 27.87 9.75 17.65
C ARG A 280 27.11 8.78 18.59
N GLY A 281 27.60 7.56 18.75
CA GLY A 281 27.01 6.50 19.57
C GLY A 281 25.82 5.78 18.94
N ILE A 282 25.50 6.06 17.66
CA ILE A 282 24.41 5.37 16.95
C ILE A 282 24.95 4.07 16.37
N VAL A 283 24.49 2.95 16.91
CA VAL A 283 24.95 1.59 16.58
C VAL A 283 23.76 0.67 16.28
N ALA A 284 24.02 -0.50 15.69
CA ALA A 284 22.96 -1.48 15.46
C ALA A 284 22.23 -1.85 16.76
N ALA A 285 20.95 -2.19 16.64
CA ALA A 285 20.13 -2.59 17.79
C ALA A 285 20.75 -3.76 18.59
N ASP A 286 21.33 -4.71 17.87
CA ASP A 286 22.05 -5.87 18.42
C ASP A 286 23.49 -5.58 18.89
N GLY A 287 23.95 -4.33 18.78
CA GLY A 287 25.29 -3.90 19.17
C GLY A 287 26.41 -4.25 18.18
N ARG A 288 26.12 -4.89 17.04
CA ARG A 288 27.13 -5.14 16.01
C ARG A 288 27.49 -3.86 15.25
N SER A 289 28.68 -3.86 14.65
CA SER A 289 29.07 -2.80 13.72
C SER A 289 28.22 -2.87 12.45
N ILE A 290 27.87 -1.71 11.91
CA ILE A 290 27.12 -1.61 10.66
C ILE A 290 28.12 -1.47 9.52
N PRO A 291 28.16 -2.41 8.54
CA PRO A 291 29.03 -2.26 7.39
C PRO A 291 28.71 -0.98 6.60
N ASN A 292 29.73 -0.41 5.95
CA ASN A 292 29.56 0.82 5.19
C ASN A 292 28.87 0.57 3.84
N TYR A 293 27.57 0.86 3.78
CA TYR A 293 26.77 0.79 2.54
C TYR A 293 26.63 2.15 1.82
N GLY A 294 27.43 3.15 2.23
CA GLY A 294 27.36 4.53 1.74
C GLY A 294 26.68 5.48 2.72
N SER A 295 26.27 6.64 2.21
CA SER A 295 25.56 7.65 3.01
C SER A 295 24.22 7.12 3.52
N ALA A 296 23.93 7.37 4.80
CA ALA A 296 22.74 6.91 5.49
C ALA A 296 22.09 8.04 6.30
N GLU A 297 20.77 7.96 6.48
CA GLU A 297 19.97 8.85 7.31
C GLU A 297 19.39 8.09 8.50
N ILE A 298 19.07 8.80 9.59
CA ILE A 298 18.39 8.21 10.75
C ILE A 298 16.90 8.53 10.67
N LEU A 299 16.10 7.50 10.38
CA LEU A 299 14.65 7.57 10.34
C LEU A 299 14.06 7.21 11.71
N ARG A 300 13.23 8.11 12.26
CA ARG A 300 12.51 7.92 13.53
C ARG A 300 11.01 8.17 13.34
N PRO A 301 10.22 7.19 12.85
CA PRO A 301 8.83 7.43 12.46
C PRO A 301 7.94 7.88 13.61
N ASP A 302 8.17 7.35 14.82
CA ASP A 302 7.45 7.72 16.04
C ASP A 302 8.28 8.66 16.95
N GLY A 303 9.26 9.37 16.38
CA GLY A 303 10.11 10.31 17.11
C GLY A 303 11.02 9.61 18.14
N ALA A 304 11.17 10.23 19.32
CA ALA A 304 12.20 9.82 20.27
C ALA A 304 11.94 8.44 20.90
N SER A 305 10.67 8.10 21.08
CA SER A 305 10.24 6.99 21.92
C SER A 305 10.06 5.67 21.16
N GLY A 306 10.19 5.66 19.83
CA GLY A 306 10.01 4.49 18.98
C GLY A 306 11.30 3.96 18.37
N PRO A 307 11.22 2.86 17.58
CA PRO A 307 12.38 2.32 16.88
C PRO A 307 12.96 3.35 15.91
N ALA A 308 14.29 3.31 15.78
CA ALA A 308 15.05 4.12 14.84
C ALA A 308 15.72 3.22 13.82
N PHE A 309 15.85 3.71 12.59
CA PHE A 309 16.44 2.98 11.48
C PHE A 309 17.52 3.82 10.81
N MET A 310 18.71 3.26 10.65
CA MET A 310 19.70 3.79 9.72
C MET A 310 19.31 3.34 8.31
N ILE A 311 18.75 4.23 7.51
CA ILE A 311 18.23 3.95 6.16
C ILE A 311 19.25 4.35 5.08
N PHE A 312 19.30 3.56 4.01
CA PHE A 312 20.25 3.70 2.90
C PHE A 312 19.54 3.99 1.58
N ARG A 313 20.29 3.98 0.47
CA ARG A 313 19.79 4.24 -0.89
C ARG A 313 18.54 3.43 -1.27
N ASN A 314 18.44 2.18 -0.81
CA ASN A 314 17.29 1.32 -1.12
C ASN A 314 15.99 1.78 -0.42
N ALA A 315 16.07 2.43 0.75
CA ALA A 315 14.89 3.07 1.35
C ALA A 315 14.37 4.21 0.48
N GLU A 316 15.26 4.95 -0.19
CA GLU A 316 14.85 6.00 -1.13
C GLU A 316 14.18 5.45 -2.38
N ALA A 317 14.59 4.27 -2.85
CA ALA A 317 13.88 3.58 -3.93
C ALA A 317 12.46 3.18 -3.50
N ILE A 318 12.25 2.76 -2.24
CA ILE A 318 10.92 2.45 -1.70
C ILE A 318 10.09 3.73 -1.53
N ARG A 319 10.68 4.83 -1.05
CA ARG A 319 9.99 6.13 -0.90
C ARG A 319 9.41 6.67 -2.21
N ARG A 320 10.05 6.36 -3.34
CA ARG A 320 9.52 6.72 -4.66
C ARG A 320 8.19 6.04 -4.92
N TYR A 321 8.06 4.78 -4.52
CA TYR A 321 6.82 4.00 -4.65
C TYR A 321 5.71 4.60 -3.78
N ASN A 322 6.00 4.84 -2.49
CA ASN A 322 5.12 5.54 -1.56
C ASN A 322 5.95 6.27 -0.50
N ASN A 323 5.74 7.59 -0.38
CA ASN A 323 6.60 8.47 0.43
C ASN A 323 6.23 8.50 1.93
N ALA A 324 5.48 7.53 2.44
CA ALA A 324 5.19 7.41 3.86
C ALA A 324 6.32 6.67 4.59
N ALA A 325 6.84 7.26 5.68
CA ALA A 325 7.88 6.62 6.50
C ALA A 325 7.46 5.23 7.02
N ALA A 326 6.20 5.09 7.44
CA ALA A 326 5.65 3.80 7.90
C ALA A 326 5.60 2.76 6.79
N TYR A 327 5.27 3.16 5.55
CA TYR A 327 5.30 2.28 4.39
C TYR A 327 6.73 1.81 4.06
N VAL A 328 7.71 2.72 4.07
CA VAL A 328 9.12 2.38 3.83
C VAL A 328 9.61 1.33 4.81
N VAL A 329 9.33 1.55 6.10
CA VAL A 329 9.67 0.56 7.14
C VAL A 329 8.90 -0.73 6.94
N ALA A 330 7.62 -0.70 6.56
CA ALA A 330 6.84 -1.92 6.36
C ALA A 330 7.31 -2.77 5.18
N VAL A 331 7.62 -2.17 4.03
CA VAL A 331 8.20 -2.87 2.87
C VAL A 331 9.56 -3.45 3.24
N GLY A 332 10.43 -2.63 3.84
CA GLY A 332 11.76 -3.06 4.26
C GLY A 332 11.70 -4.21 5.26
N TYR A 333 10.91 -4.04 6.32
CA TYR A 333 10.72 -5.05 7.35
C TYR A 333 10.10 -6.33 6.80
N LEU A 334 9.04 -6.25 6.00
CA LEU A 334 8.46 -7.45 5.38
C LEU A 334 9.49 -8.14 4.49
N SER A 335 10.26 -7.41 3.68
CA SER A 335 11.34 -7.98 2.86
C SER A 335 12.37 -8.74 3.71
N ASP A 336 12.79 -8.16 4.85
CA ASP A 336 13.72 -8.85 5.77
C ASP A 336 13.09 -10.10 6.40
N ARG A 337 11.82 -10.03 6.81
CA ARG A 337 11.09 -11.19 7.36
C ARG A 337 10.90 -12.30 6.32
N LEU A 338 10.69 -11.95 5.06
CA LEU A 338 10.61 -12.90 3.95
C LEU A 338 11.95 -13.61 3.69
N LYS A 339 13.08 -12.95 3.96
CA LYS A 339 14.43 -13.55 3.94
C LYS A 339 14.73 -14.44 5.16
N GLY A 340 13.81 -14.55 6.11
CA GLY A 340 14.02 -15.25 7.38
C GLY A 340 14.68 -14.39 8.47
N GLY A 341 14.69 -13.06 8.30
CA GLY A 341 15.17 -12.13 9.31
C GLY A 341 14.35 -12.16 10.60
N ALA A 342 15.00 -11.81 11.71
CA ALA A 342 14.35 -11.70 13.01
C ALA A 342 13.40 -10.50 13.08
N PRO A 343 12.40 -10.51 14.00
CA PRO A 343 11.64 -9.31 14.34
C PRO A 343 12.52 -8.18 14.88
N PHE A 344 11.99 -6.95 14.88
CA PHE A 344 12.65 -5.81 15.52
C PHE A 344 12.92 -6.07 17.01
N GLN A 345 14.05 -5.57 17.49
CA GLN A 345 14.50 -5.74 18.88
C GLN A 345 13.91 -4.66 19.80
N THR A 346 13.69 -3.46 19.28
CA THR A 346 13.24 -2.31 20.07
C THR A 346 11.83 -2.55 20.60
N VAL A 347 11.69 -2.41 21.92
CA VAL A 347 10.40 -2.36 22.59
C VAL A 347 9.79 -0.98 22.31
N TRP A 348 8.58 -0.98 21.77
CA TRP A 348 7.84 0.22 21.39
C TRP A 348 7.52 1.13 22.60
N PRO A 349 7.19 2.42 22.37
CA PRO A 349 7.13 3.49 23.39
C PRO A 349 6.33 3.20 24.67
N ALA A 350 5.33 2.33 24.61
CA ALA A 350 4.55 1.93 25.79
C ALA A 350 5.26 0.90 26.69
N GLY A 351 6.54 0.58 26.43
CA GLY A 351 7.26 -0.50 27.11
C GLY A 351 6.75 -1.90 26.73
N GLU A 352 5.95 -2.00 25.68
CA GLU A 352 5.30 -3.24 25.26
C GLU A 352 5.79 -3.66 23.88
N ARG A 353 6.09 -4.96 23.71
CA ARG A 353 6.34 -5.54 22.39
C ARG A 353 5.10 -5.39 21.49
N ALA A 354 5.29 -5.56 20.18
CA ALA A 354 4.16 -5.64 19.26
C ALA A 354 3.21 -6.80 19.65
N LEU A 355 1.91 -6.60 19.42
CA LEU A 355 0.90 -7.64 19.59
C LEU A 355 1.12 -8.78 18.60
N THR A 356 1.13 -10.02 19.09
CA THR A 356 1.12 -11.21 18.23
C THR A 356 -0.24 -11.34 17.55
N GLU A 357 -0.32 -12.14 16.48
CA GLU A 357 -1.60 -12.40 15.81
C GLU A 357 -2.68 -12.97 16.74
N PRO A 358 -2.40 -13.99 17.58
CA PRO A 358 -3.35 -14.47 18.58
C PRO A 358 -3.87 -13.36 19.52
N GLU A 359 -3.01 -12.43 19.93
CA GLU A 359 -3.39 -11.34 20.83
C GLU A 359 -4.27 -10.30 20.13
N ARG A 360 -4.00 -9.99 18.86
CA ARG A 360 -4.86 -9.09 18.07
C ARG A 360 -6.25 -9.69 17.87
N MET A 361 -6.31 -10.99 17.55
CA MET A 361 -7.58 -11.72 17.45
C MET A 361 -8.29 -11.75 18.81
N GLU A 362 -7.55 -11.92 19.90
CA GLU A 362 -8.13 -11.95 21.25
C GLU A 362 -8.73 -10.60 21.66
N ILE A 363 -8.10 -9.48 21.29
CA ILE A 363 -8.69 -8.15 21.45
C ILE A 363 -10.03 -8.07 20.70
N GLN A 364 -10.08 -8.49 19.43
CA GLN A 364 -11.32 -8.50 18.65
C GLN A 364 -12.40 -9.40 19.28
N ARG A 365 -12.04 -10.62 19.75
CA ARG A 365 -12.96 -11.52 20.45
C ARG A 365 -13.55 -10.86 21.68
N ARG A 366 -12.71 -10.24 22.51
CA ARG A 366 -13.14 -9.61 23.77
C ARG A 366 -14.01 -8.39 23.52
N LEU A 367 -13.65 -7.57 22.54
CA LEU A 367 -14.50 -6.44 22.11
C LEU A 367 -15.85 -6.94 21.58
N ALA A 368 -15.87 -8.06 20.85
CA ALA A 368 -17.11 -8.67 20.37
C ALA A 368 -17.95 -9.23 21.51
N SER A 369 -17.36 -9.95 22.45
CA SER A 369 -18.03 -10.44 23.66
C SER A 369 -18.56 -9.30 24.53
N ALA A 370 -17.88 -8.15 24.55
CA ALA A 370 -18.33 -6.95 25.24
C ALA A 370 -19.36 -6.11 24.44
N GLY A 371 -19.72 -6.52 23.22
CA GLY A 371 -20.74 -5.84 22.40
C GLY A 371 -20.25 -4.63 21.61
N TYR A 372 -18.94 -4.41 21.50
CA TYR A 372 -18.34 -3.26 20.78
C TYR A 372 -17.85 -3.59 19.38
N TYR A 373 -17.74 -4.88 19.02
CA TYR A 373 -17.21 -5.32 17.73
C TYR A 373 -18.09 -6.42 17.12
N SER A 374 -18.46 -6.27 15.85
CA SER A 374 -19.36 -7.20 15.13
C SER A 374 -18.76 -7.77 13.85
N ASP A 375 -17.57 -7.31 13.47
CA ASP A 375 -16.90 -7.77 12.24
C ASP A 375 -16.11 -9.07 12.50
N GLU A 376 -15.50 -9.59 11.44
CA GLU A 376 -14.69 -10.81 11.48
C GLU A 376 -13.49 -10.70 12.43
N ILE A 377 -13.25 -11.74 13.22
CA ILE A 377 -12.07 -11.86 14.08
C ILE A 377 -10.92 -12.42 13.25
N ASP A 378 -10.15 -11.53 12.63
CA ASP A 378 -9.07 -11.86 11.69
C ASP A 378 -7.69 -11.33 12.13
N GLY A 379 -7.60 -10.71 13.31
CA GLY A 379 -6.39 -10.10 13.86
C GLY A 379 -5.95 -8.84 13.12
N ARG A 380 -6.73 -8.32 12.15
CA ARG A 380 -6.47 -7.05 11.48
C ARG A 380 -7.12 -5.91 12.26
N LEU A 381 -6.29 -5.02 12.77
CA LEU A 381 -6.71 -3.89 13.61
C LEU A 381 -7.12 -2.71 12.72
N GLY A 382 -8.15 -2.92 11.91
CA GLY A 382 -8.71 -1.96 10.97
C GLY A 382 -9.58 -0.89 11.64
N PRO A 383 -10.15 0.07 10.87
CA PRO A 383 -10.97 1.15 11.40
C PRO A 383 -12.10 0.69 12.32
N ALA A 384 -12.78 -0.40 11.99
CA ALA A 384 -13.85 -0.97 12.82
C ALA A 384 -13.33 -1.42 14.20
N THR A 385 -12.20 -2.12 14.24
CA THR A 385 -11.56 -2.50 15.51
C THR A 385 -11.11 -1.28 16.30
N LEU A 386 -10.49 -0.29 15.65
CA LEU A 386 -10.07 0.94 16.35
C LEU A 386 -11.27 1.74 16.91
N ALA A 387 -12.38 1.79 16.17
CA ALA A 387 -13.63 2.39 16.63
C ALA A 387 -14.20 1.63 17.84
N ALA A 388 -14.21 0.30 17.78
CA ALA A 388 -14.63 -0.57 18.89
C ALA A 388 -13.77 -0.35 20.15
N ILE A 389 -12.44 -0.23 19.99
CA ILE A 389 -11.52 0.08 21.09
C ILE A 389 -11.87 1.43 21.72
N ARG A 390 -12.04 2.48 20.92
CA ARG A 390 -12.38 3.82 21.42
C ARG A 390 -13.71 3.82 22.17
N ALA A 391 -14.72 3.16 21.62
CA ALA A 391 -16.04 3.03 22.23
C ALA A 391 -15.97 2.28 23.57
N TRP A 392 -15.22 1.18 23.61
CA TRP A 392 -14.99 0.42 24.85
C TRP A 392 -14.23 1.25 25.89
N GLN A 393 -13.14 1.93 25.50
CA GLN A 393 -12.35 2.78 26.39
C GLN A 393 -13.19 3.92 26.98
N GLN A 394 -13.99 4.58 26.14
CA GLN A 394 -14.89 5.65 26.57
C GLN A 394 -15.93 5.14 27.56
N ALA A 395 -16.56 3.99 27.29
CA ALA A 395 -17.57 3.41 28.16
C ALA A 395 -17.00 2.90 29.51
N ASN A 396 -15.71 2.57 29.55
CA ASN A 396 -15.03 2.04 30.75
C ASN A 396 -14.16 3.09 31.46
N GLY A 397 -14.33 4.39 31.14
CA GLY A 397 -13.62 5.48 31.82
C GLY A 397 -12.11 5.48 31.59
N GLN A 398 -11.62 4.83 30.53
CA GLN A 398 -10.21 4.85 30.16
C GLN A 398 -9.87 6.05 29.29
N THR A 399 -8.58 6.39 29.22
CA THR A 399 -8.09 7.33 28.20
C THR A 399 -8.40 6.77 26.80
N VAL A 400 -9.14 7.53 26.00
CA VAL A 400 -9.55 7.13 24.65
C VAL A 400 -8.38 7.29 23.70
N THR A 401 -7.55 6.25 23.59
CA THR A 401 -6.40 6.21 22.69
C THR A 401 -6.75 5.58 21.34
N GLY A 402 -7.70 4.63 21.34
CA GLY A 402 -7.93 3.74 20.21
C GLY A 402 -6.73 2.85 19.90
N ASP A 403 -5.76 2.72 20.82
CA ASP A 403 -4.50 2.01 20.58
C ASP A 403 -4.61 0.53 20.99
N PRO A 404 -4.53 -0.41 20.03
CA PRO A 404 -4.41 -1.82 20.35
C PRO A 404 -3.04 -2.10 20.98
N SER A 405 -3.05 -2.54 22.24
CA SER A 405 -1.86 -2.74 23.07
C SER A 405 -2.03 -3.95 24.00
N LEU A 406 -0.93 -4.44 24.61
CA LEU A 406 -1.05 -5.48 25.65
C LEU A 406 -1.75 -4.89 26.88
N ALA A 407 -1.54 -3.60 27.18
CA ALA A 407 -2.28 -2.88 28.21
C ALA A 407 -3.80 -2.94 27.96
N LEU A 408 -4.24 -2.68 26.72
CA LEU A 408 -5.65 -2.83 26.35
C LEU A 408 -6.12 -4.28 26.50
N LEU A 409 -5.35 -5.26 26.03
CA LEU A 409 -5.71 -6.68 26.14
C LEU A 409 -5.90 -7.09 27.60
N ARG A 410 -4.99 -6.70 28.49
CA ARG A 410 -5.12 -6.91 29.95
C ARG A 410 -6.36 -6.22 30.51
N ALA A 411 -6.65 -5.00 30.06
CA ALA A 411 -7.83 -4.26 30.50
C ALA A 411 -9.15 -4.89 30.02
N LEU A 412 -9.14 -5.59 28.88
CA LEU A 412 -10.22 -6.44 28.38
C LEU A 412 -10.29 -7.80 29.11
N GLY A 413 -9.47 -8.01 30.14
CA GLY A 413 -9.43 -9.22 30.97
C GLY A 413 -8.59 -10.37 30.40
N GLY A 414 -7.64 -10.06 29.51
CA GLY A 414 -6.78 -11.02 28.80
C GLY A 414 -5.35 -11.12 29.30
#